data_AF-A0A3C0KB43-F1
#
_entry.id   AF-A0A3C0KB43-F1
#
_cell.length_a   1.000
_cell.length_b   1.000
_cell.length_c   1.000
_cell.angle_alpha   90.00
_cell.angle_beta   90.00
_cell.angle_gamma   90.00
#
_symmetry.space_group_name_H-M   'P 1'
#
loop_
_entity.id
_entity.type
_entity.pdbx_description
1 polymer ?
#
loop_
_entity_poly.entity_id
_entity_poly.type
_entity_poly.pdbx_seq_one_letter_code
_entity_poly.pdbx_strand_id
1 'polypeptide(L)' 'RVMDILREEGLAAQQLEIELTETVLMENMEAGAHTLHRLSQLGIHLAIDDFGTGYSSLAYLRQLPMSRVKIDRSFV' A
#
# COMPACT_ATOMS: atom_id res chain seq x y z
N ARG A 1 -2.33 17.28 0.56
CA ARG A 1 -3.72 16.98 1.01
C ARG A 1 -3.76 15.97 2.15
N VAL A 2 -3.37 14.70 1.98
CA VAL A 2 -3.39 13.72 3.11
C VAL A 2 -2.56 14.21 4.30
N MET A 3 -1.32 14.64 4.05
CA MET A 3 -0.46 15.19 5.11
C MET A 3 -0.99 16.46 5.77
N ASP A 4 -1.77 17.26 5.04
CA ASP A 4 -2.32 18.49 5.59
C ASP A 4 -3.45 18.14 6.57
N ILE A 5 -4.33 17.21 6.19
CA ILE A 5 -5.38 16.67 7.07
C ILE A 5 -4.76 16.02 8.31
N LEU A 6 -3.73 15.17 8.15
CA LEU A 6 -3.07 14.55 9.32
C LEU A 6 -2.50 15.60 10.27
N ARG A 7 -1.93 16.69 9.73
CA ARG A 7 -1.41 17.80 10.54
C ARG A 7 -2.52 18.58 11.24
N GLU A 8 -3.62 18.86 10.54
CA GLU A 8 -4.80 19.56 11.08
C GLU A 8 -5.44 18.77 12.22
N GLU A 9 -5.51 17.45 12.10
CA GLU A 9 -6.09 16.54 13.09
C GLU A 9 -5.09 16.12 14.19
N GLY A 10 -3.83 16.57 14.12
CA GLY A 10 -2.78 16.22 15.08
C GLY A 10 -2.41 14.73 15.09
N LEU A 11 -2.64 14.01 13.99
CA LEU A 11 -2.33 12.58 13.83
C LEU A 11 -0.94 12.38 13.22
N ALA A 12 -0.19 11.42 13.75
CA ALA A 12 1.10 11.06 13.19
C ALA A 12 0.91 10.22 11.92
N ALA A 13 1.75 10.43 10.90
CA ALA A 13 1.66 9.71 9.63
C ALA A 13 1.75 8.18 9.79
N GLN A 14 2.54 7.72 10.77
CA GLN A 14 2.72 6.31 11.10
C GLN A 14 1.46 5.65 11.66
N GLN A 15 0.45 6.44 12.07
CA GLN A 15 -0.83 5.93 12.53
C GLN A 15 -1.83 5.72 11.38
N LEU A 16 -1.49 6.18 10.16
CA LEU A 16 -2.30 5.95 8.97
C LEU A 16 -1.74 4.75 8.19
N GLU A 17 -2.60 3.77 7.95
CA GLU A 17 -2.37 2.68 7.00
C GLU A 17 -3.28 2.88 5.79
N ILE A 18 -2.70 2.86 4.59
CA ILE A 18 -3.44 2.87 3.33
C ILE A 18 -3.39 1.48 2.74
N GLU A 19 -4.57 0.92 2.49
CA GLU A 19 -4.75 -0.40 1.92
C GLU A 19 -5.12 -0.29 0.45
N LEU A 20 -4.46 -1.09 -0.40
CA LEU A 20 -4.77 -1.22 -1.82
C LEU A 20 -5.03 -2.69 -2.15
N THR A 21 -6.06 -2.96 -2.94
CA THR A 21 -6.26 -4.31 -3.48
C THR A 21 -5.18 -4.63 -4.50
N GLU A 22 -4.89 -5.92 -4.65
CA GLU A 22 -3.92 -6.42 -5.61
C GLU A 22 -4.22 -5.95 -7.05
N THR A 23 -5.47 -6.06 -7.49
CA THR A 23 -5.88 -5.68 -8.85
C THR A 23 -5.58 -4.21 -9.17
N VAL A 24 -5.93 -3.29 -8.28
CA VAL A 24 -5.68 -1.84 -8.48
C VAL A 24 -4.19 -1.55 -8.57
N LEU A 25 -3.39 -2.25 -7.77
CA LEU A 25 -1.94 -2.11 -7.79
C LEU A 25 -1.35 -2.61 -9.11
N MET A 26 -1.86 -3.71 -9.65
CA MET A 26 -1.36 -4.31 -10.89
C MET A 26 -1.74 -3.51 -12.14
N GLU A 27 -2.92 -2.90 -12.16
CA GLU A 27 -3.38 -2.07 -13.29
C GLU A 27 -2.50 -0.83 -13.51
N ASN A 28 -1.93 -0.26 -12.45
CA ASN A 28 -1.18 1.00 -12.51
C ASN A 28 0.14 0.93 -11.73
N MET A 29 0.88 -0.17 -11.86
CA MET A 29 2.10 -0.40 -11.07
C MET A 29 3.14 0.72 -11.22
N GLU A 30 3.45 1.14 -12.45
CA GLU A 30 4.54 2.09 -12.72
C GLU A 30 4.20 3.50 -12.20
N ALA A 31 2.98 3.96 -12.45
CA ALA A 31 2.49 5.26 -11.96
C ALA A 31 2.23 5.24 -10.43
N GLY A 32 1.73 4.11 -9.91
CA GLY A 32 1.44 3.90 -8.50
C GLY A 32 2.71 3.85 -7.65
N ALA A 33 3.77 3.19 -8.13
CA ALA A 33 5.00 2.96 -7.37
C ALA A 33 5.63 4.26 -6.86
N HIS A 34 5.70 5.31 -7.69
CA HIS A 34 6.26 6.59 -7.26
C HIS A 34 5.42 7.28 -6.18
N THR A 35 4.08 7.18 -6.28
CA THR A 35 3.17 7.72 -5.27
C THR A 35 3.29 6.96 -3.95
N LEU A 36 3.34 5.63 -4.02
CA LEU A 36 3.51 4.75 -2.85
C LEU A 36 4.85 5.02 -2.15
N HIS A 37 5.94 5.19 -2.90
CA HIS A 37 7.23 5.59 -2.33
C HIS A 37 7.15 6.93 -1.60
N ARG A 38 6.49 7.92 -2.20
CA ARG A 38 6.31 9.22 -1.55
C ARG A 38 5.50 9.11 -0.26
N LEU A 39 4.42 8.34 -0.24
CA LEU A 39 3.61 8.12 0.95
C LEU A 39 4.41 7.41 2.05
N SER A 40 5.16 6.36 1.69
CA SER A 40 6.04 5.65 2.62
C SER A 40 7.14 6.55 3.20
N GLN A 41 7.76 7.40 2.38
CA GLN A 41 8.76 8.38 2.83
C GLN A 41 8.20 9.42 3.80
N LEU A 42 6.90 9.70 3.73
CA LEU A 42 6.20 10.57 4.68
C LEU A 42 5.85 9.84 6.00
N GLY A 43 6.16 8.54 6.11
CA GLY A 43 5.91 7.72 7.27
C GLY A 43 4.56 7.00 7.26
N ILE A 44 3.79 7.09 6.18
CA ILE A 44 2.50 6.40 6.05
C ILE A 44 2.74 4.91 5.79
N HIS A 45 1.99 4.04 6.48
CA HIS A 45 2.05 2.60 6.27
C HIS A 45 1.21 2.19 5.07
N LEU A 46 1.70 1.22 4.32
CA LEU A 46 1.05 0.73 3.11
C LEU A 46 0.79 -0.76 3.24
N ALA A 47 -0.44 -1.17 2.93
CA ALA A 47 -0.87 -2.56 2.95
C ALA A 47 -1.42 -2.97 1.57
N ILE A 48 -1.19 -4.22 1.20
CA ILE A 48 -1.88 -4.86 0.08
C ILE A 48 -2.94 -5.83 0.60
N ASP A 49 -4.13 -5.79 0.00
CA ASP A 49 -5.26 -6.67 0.30
C ASP A 49 -5.56 -7.67 -0.82
N ASP A 50 -6.28 -8.73 -0.46
CA ASP A 50 -6.70 -9.84 -1.34
C ASP A 50 -5.53 -10.50 -2.10
N PHE A 51 -4.34 -10.49 -1.50
CA PHE A 51 -3.15 -11.04 -2.15
C PHE A 51 -3.34 -12.53 -2.43
N GLY A 52 -3.17 -12.91 -3.70
CA GLY A 52 -3.28 -14.26 -4.22
C GLY A 52 -4.44 -14.45 -5.19
N THR A 53 -5.42 -13.55 -5.25
CA THR A 53 -6.67 -13.75 -6.02
C THR A 53 -6.54 -13.54 -7.53
N GLY A 54 -5.39 -13.06 -8.03
CA GLY A 54 -5.15 -12.91 -9.47
C GLY A 54 -3.69 -13.02 -9.91
N TYR A 55 -2.87 -12.06 -9.52
CA TYR A 55 -1.45 -11.90 -9.87
C TYR A 55 -0.55 -12.38 -8.72
N SER A 56 -0.51 -13.69 -8.46
CA SER A 56 0.11 -14.26 -7.25
C SER A 56 1.66 -14.23 -7.17
N SER A 57 2.35 -13.22 -7.74
CA SER A 57 3.81 -13.16 -7.78
C SER A 57 4.40 -12.19 -6.75
N LEU A 58 5.12 -12.73 -5.75
CA LEU A 58 5.88 -11.93 -4.78
C LEU A 58 6.96 -11.03 -5.42
N ALA A 59 7.29 -11.24 -6.71
CA ALA A 59 8.38 -10.53 -7.38
C ALA A 59 8.16 -9.01 -7.45
N TYR A 60 6.92 -8.55 -7.64
CA TYR A 60 6.61 -7.11 -7.70
C TYR A 60 6.55 -6.47 -6.31
N LEU A 61 6.12 -7.22 -5.29
CA LEU A 61 6.07 -6.72 -3.91
C LEU A 61 7.47 -6.33 -3.41
N ARG A 62 8.53 -6.99 -3.89
CA ARG A 62 9.92 -6.63 -3.57
C ARG A 62 10.31 -5.22 -4.02
N GLN A 63 9.61 -4.66 -5.00
CA GLN A 63 9.92 -3.34 -5.57
C GLN A 63 9.04 -2.23 -4.96
N LEU A 64 8.07 -2.59 -4.12
CA LEU A 64 7.11 -1.66 -3.55
C LEU A 64 7.33 -1.49 -2.05
N PRO A 65 7.09 -0.29 -1.50
CA PRO A 65 7.36 0.02 -0.10
C PRO A 65 6.20 -0.44 0.81
N MET A 66 5.78 -1.70 0.67
CA MET A 66 4.68 -2.27 1.42
C MET A 66 5.13 -2.66 2.84
N SER A 67 4.37 -2.22 3.84
CA SER A 67 4.57 -2.55 5.25
C SER A 67 3.84 -3.82 5.67
N ARG A 68 2.76 -4.16 4.97
CA ARG A 68 1.91 -5.32 5.28
C ARG A 68 1.36 -5.97 4.02
N VAL A 69 1.24 -7.29 4.05
CA VAL A 69 0.58 -8.10 3.02
C VAL A 69 -0.53 -8.91 3.69
N LYS A 70 -1.76 -8.73 3.23
CA LYS A 70 -2.92 -9.51 3.68
C LYS A 70 -3.19 -10.60 2.63
N ILE A 71 -3.03 -11.85 3.05
CA ILE A 71 -3.27 -13.01 2.20
C ILE A 71 -4.77 -13.28 2.19
N ASP A 72 -5.34 -13.46 1.00
CA ASP A 72 -6.76 -13.77 0.87
C ASP A 72 -7.11 -15.11 1.56
N ARG A 73 -8.34 -15.19 2.09
CA ARG A 73 -8.83 -16.38 2.80
C ARG A 73 -8.95 -17.62 1.92
N SER A 74 -9.04 -17.50 0.60
CA SER A 74 -9.06 -18.66 -0.30
C SER A 74 -7.77 -19.50 -0.28
N PHE A 75 -6.69 -18.96 0.28
CA PHE A 75 -5.39 -19.62 0.40
C PHE A 75 -5.18 -20.38 1.73
N VAL A 76 -6.14 -20.34 2.67
CA VAL A 76 -6.09 -20.99 3.99
C VAL A 76 -7.23 -21.98 4.14
#